data_AF-A0A821E1V9-F1
#
_entry.id   AF-A0A821E1V9-F1
#
_cell.length_a   1.000
_cell.length_b   1.000
_cell.length_c   1.000
_cell.angle_alpha   90.00
_cell.angle_beta   90.00
_cell.angle_gamma   90.00
#
_symmetry.space_group_name_H-M   'P 1'
#
loop_
_entity.id
_entity.type
_entity.pdbx_description
1 polymer ?
#
loop_
_entity_poly.entity_id
_entity_poly.type
_entity_poly.pdbx_seq_one_letter_code
_entity_poly.pdbx_strand_id
1 'polypeptide(L)'
;MEVVDLANKYRSAGVVGIDLAGNEHNYPYAPHVAAFERALELGVHRTVHAGETGSANSVLQAIELCHAERIGHGYAIVDDPVVYDIIHSRDIHLECCLTSSLHTNAVGNDFNDFNDL
;
A
#
# COMPACT_ATOMS: atom_id res chain seq x y z
N MET A 1 -10.65 -14.95 15.84
CA MET A 1 -11.01 -14.96 14.41
C MET A 1 -10.28 -13.78 13.80
N GLU A 2 -9.33 -14.06 12.91
CA GLU A 2 -8.43 -13.07 12.33
C GLU A 2 -9.10 -12.35 11.14
N VAL A 3 -8.67 -11.14 10.78
CA VAL A 3 -9.28 -10.32 9.72
C VAL A 3 -9.34 -11.06 8.38
N VAL A 4 -8.30 -11.81 8.04
CA VAL A 4 -8.24 -12.61 6.81
C VAL A 4 -9.30 -13.72 6.76
N ASP A 5 -9.61 -14.36 7.90
CA ASP A 5 -10.65 -15.39 7.96
C ASP A 5 -12.03 -14.79 7.71
N LEU A 6 -12.27 -13.58 8.22
CA LEU A 6 -13.48 -12.81 7.95
C LEU A 6 -13.59 -12.46 6.47
N ALA A 7 -12.50 -11.97 5.88
CA ALA A 7 -12.47 -11.63 4.46
C ALA A 7 -12.80 -12.85 3.59
N ASN A 8 -12.21 -14.00 3.91
CA ASN A 8 -12.49 -15.25 3.20
C ASN A 8 -13.95 -15.72 3.38
N LYS A 9 -14.48 -15.64 4.61
CA LYS A 9 -15.86 -16.05 4.92
C LYS A 9 -16.90 -15.23 4.15
N TYR A 10 -16.67 -13.93 3.97
CA TYR A 10 -17.64 -13.00 3.39
C TYR A 10 -17.39 -12.65 1.91
N ARG A 11 -16.61 -13.45 1.18
CA ARG A 11 -16.32 -13.23 -0.25
C ARG A 11 -17.56 -13.15 -1.12
N SER A 12 -18.56 -13.97 -0.86
CA SER A 12 -19.84 -13.96 -1.58
C SER A 12 -20.80 -12.87 -1.09
N ALA A 13 -20.40 -12.07 -0.11
CA ALA A 13 -21.17 -10.99 0.49
C ALA A 13 -20.53 -9.60 0.28
N GLY A 14 -19.67 -9.47 -0.75
CA GLY A 14 -19.10 -8.19 -1.18
C GLY A 14 -17.70 -7.89 -0.67
N VAL A 15 -17.10 -8.72 0.20
CA VAL A 15 -15.69 -8.56 0.59
C VAL A 15 -14.77 -9.10 -0.49
N VAL A 16 -13.87 -8.27 -1.01
CA VAL A 16 -13.00 -8.65 -2.14
C VAL A 16 -11.53 -8.81 -1.76
N GLY A 17 -11.12 -8.30 -0.61
CA GLY A 17 -9.72 -8.30 -0.19
C GLY A 17 -9.53 -7.83 1.25
N ILE A 18 -8.27 -7.72 1.65
CA ILE A 18 -7.84 -7.11 2.90
C ILE A 18 -6.93 -5.91 2.62
N ASP A 19 -6.85 -5.02 3.62
CA ASP A 19 -5.97 -3.86 3.64
C ASP A 19 -5.19 -3.82 4.97
N LEU A 20 -4.00 -3.22 4.93
CA LEU A 20 -3.28 -2.78 6.12
C LEU A 20 -3.19 -1.25 6.09
N ALA A 21 -3.91 -0.62 7.02
CA ALA A 21 -3.95 0.82 7.20
C ALA A 21 -3.51 1.21 8.62
N GLY A 22 -3.39 2.51 8.87
CA GLY A 22 -3.05 3.05 10.19
C GLY A 22 -1.79 3.91 10.16
N ASN A 23 -1.12 4.04 11.31
CA ASN A 23 0.07 4.87 11.42
C ASN A 23 1.31 4.12 10.94
N GLU A 24 1.75 4.41 9.71
CA GLU A 24 2.86 3.77 9.03
C GLU A 24 4.20 3.87 9.79
N HIS A 25 4.44 4.95 10.53
CA HIS A 25 5.69 5.17 11.25
C HIS A 25 5.84 4.31 12.51
N ASN A 26 4.74 4.06 13.20
CA ASN A 26 4.77 3.49 14.54
C ASN A 26 4.54 1.98 14.57
N TYR A 27 4.04 1.41 13.46
CA TYR A 27 3.63 0.00 13.40
C TYR A 27 4.29 -0.71 12.22
N PRO A 28 5.30 -1.55 12.45
CA PRO A 28 5.98 -2.26 11.39
C PRO A 28 5.09 -3.34 10.77
N TYR A 29 5.42 -3.80 9.56
CA TYR A 29 4.70 -4.85 8.84
C TYR A 29 4.80 -6.24 9.49
N ALA A 30 5.90 -6.53 10.20
CA ALA A 30 6.22 -7.88 10.69
C ALA A 30 5.10 -8.58 11.48
N PRO A 31 4.35 -7.92 12.39
CA PRO A 31 3.23 -8.54 13.10
C PRO A 31 2.05 -8.93 12.21
N HIS A 32 1.98 -8.40 10.98
CA HIS A 32 0.87 -8.59 10.04
C HIS A 32 1.20 -9.60 8.92
N VAL A 33 2.46 -9.96 8.73
CA VAL A 33 2.92 -10.83 7.63
C VAL A 33 2.13 -12.14 7.57
N ALA A 34 1.94 -12.81 8.71
CA ALA A 34 1.20 -14.08 8.74
C ALA A 34 -0.24 -13.97 8.21
N ALA A 35 -0.91 -12.83 8.42
CA ALA A 35 -2.25 -12.59 7.89
C ALA A 35 -2.23 -12.43 6.36
N PHE A 36 -1.19 -11.79 5.80
CA PHE A 36 -1.02 -11.59 4.36
C PHE A 36 -0.55 -12.87 3.65
N GLU A 37 0.31 -13.68 4.27
CA GLU A 37 0.66 -15.02 3.77
C GLU A 37 -0.60 -15.90 3.69
N ARG A 38 -1.41 -15.92 4.75
CA ARG A 38 -2.69 -16.63 4.75
C ARG A 38 -3.67 -16.06 3.71
N ALA A 39 -3.67 -14.75 3.48
CA ALA A 39 -4.49 -14.14 2.43
C ALA A 39 -4.05 -14.62 1.04
N LEU A 40 -2.74 -14.70 0.79
CA LEU A 40 -2.20 -15.24 -0.45
C LEU A 40 -2.60 -16.71 -0.65
N GLU A 41 -2.43 -17.55 0.37
CA GLU A 41 -2.80 -18.98 0.33
C GLU A 41 -4.28 -19.20 0.03
N LEU A 42 -5.15 -18.36 0.60
CA LEU A 42 -6.59 -18.42 0.39
C LEU A 42 -7.02 -17.74 -0.93
N GLY A 43 -6.13 -17.01 -1.61
CA GLY A 43 -6.44 -16.19 -2.78
C GLY A 43 -7.29 -14.95 -2.45
N VAL A 44 -7.17 -14.39 -1.23
CA VAL A 44 -7.82 -13.12 -0.82
C VAL A 44 -6.98 -11.98 -1.36
N HIS A 45 -7.56 -11.02 -2.10
CA HIS A 45 -6.79 -9.90 -2.64
C HIS A 45 -6.19 -9.02 -1.54
N ARG A 46 -5.04 -8.41 -1.83
CA ARG A 46 -4.21 -7.71 -0.84
C ARG A 46 -3.87 -6.31 -1.32
N THR A 47 -4.27 -5.30 -0.55
CA THR A 47 -3.74 -3.95 -0.67
C THR A 47 -3.11 -3.53 0.67
N VAL A 48 -2.23 -2.54 0.64
CA VAL A 48 -1.52 -2.03 1.81
C VAL A 48 -1.33 -0.53 1.64
N HIS A 49 -1.68 0.27 2.65
CA HIS A 49 -1.25 1.66 2.73
C HIS A 49 0.25 1.71 2.99
N ALA A 50 1.00 2.31 2.06
CA ALA A 50 2.43 2.48 2.19
C ALA A 50 2.91 3.69 1.39
N GLY A 51 3.95 4.35 1.87
CA GLY A 51 4.54 5.52 1.20
C GLY A 51 3.62 6.73 1.19
N GLU A 52 2.61 6.79 2.08
CA GLU A 52 1.86 8.03 2.32
C GLU A 52 2.67 8.93 3.25
N THR A 53 3.05 8.41 4.42
CA THR A 53 3.86 9.15 5.39
C THR A 53 5.20 8.45 5.65
N GLY A 54 5.36 7.20 5.21
CA GLY A 54 6.60 6.45 5.26
C GLY A 54 7.56 6.75 4.10
N SER A 55 8.27 5.74 3.63
CA SER A 55 9.37 5.87 2.66
C SER A 55 9.18 4.95 1.45
N ALA A 56 9.97 5.12 0.40
CA ALA A 56 9.99 4.16 -0.71
C ALA A 56 10.24 2.71 -0.23
N ASN A 57 11.09 2.52 0.79
CA ASN A 57 11.35 1.20 1.37
C ASN A 57 10.13 0.59 2.06
N SER A 58 9.23 1.38 2.66
CA SER A 58 8.01 0.82 3.24
C SER A 58 7.06 0.31 2.15
N VAL A 59 7.01 0.96 0.98
CA VAL A 59 6.31 0.44 -0.20
C VAL A 59 6.92 -0.88 -0.68
N LEU A 60 8.25 -0.97 -0.76
CA LEU A 60 8.93 -2.22 -1.11
C LEU A 60 8.61 -3.34 -0.11
N GLN A 61 8.60 -3.04 1.19
CA GLN A 61 8.21 -4.01 2.22
C GLN A 61 6.76 -4.46 2.10
N ALA A 62 5.83 -3.57 1.76
CA ALA A 62 4.44 -3.94 1.51
C ALA A 62 4.32 -4.95 0.35
N ILE A 63 5.11 -4.79 -0.72
CA ILE A 63 5.13 -5.71 -1.86
C ILE A 63 5.76 -7.06 -1.45
N GLU A 64 6.95 -7.02 -0.85
CA GLU A 64 7.74 -8.22 -0.62
C GLU A 64 7.26 -9.04 0.59
N LEU A 65 6.82 -8.39 1.67
CA LEU A 65 6.42 -9.05 2.91
C LEU A 65 4.91 -9.29 2.99
N CYS A 66 4.11 -8.42 2.40
CA CYS A 66 2.65 -8.51 2.46
C CYS A 66 2.04 -8.96 1.11
N HIS A 67 2.85 -9.22 0.09
CA HIS A 67 2.39 -9.65 -1.23
C HIS A 67 1.31 -8.72 -1.81
N ALA A 68 1.45 -7.41 -1.57
CA ALA A 68 0.49 -6.41 -2.00
C ALA A 68 0.36 -6.39 -3.53
N GLU A 69 -0.88 -6.41 -4.02
CA GLU A 69 -1.20 -6.29 -5.44
C GLU A 69 -1.43 -4.82 -5.83
N ARG A 70 -1.77 -4.00 -4.84
CA ARG A 70 -2.02 -2.56 -4.97
C ARG A 70 -1.51 -1.84 -3.74
N ILE A 71 -1.04 -0.61 -3.91
CA ILE A 71 -0.55 0.24 -2.84
C ILE A 71 -1.50 1.41 -2.63
N GLY A 72 -2.03 1.53 -1.42
CA GLY A 72 -2.70 2.73 -0.95
C GLY A 72 -1.70 3.88 -0.89
N HIS A 73 -1.95 4.96 -1.63
CA HIS A 73 -1.03 6.09 -1.81
C HIS A 73 0.22 5.78 -2.64
N GLY A 74 1.34 5.40 -2.00
CA GLY A 74 2.61 5.12 -2.66
C GLY A 74 3.38 6.36 -3.15
N TYR A 75 3.16 7.56 -2.60
CA TYR A 75 3.80 8.78 -3.10
C TYR A 75 5.32 8.78 -2.94
N ALA A 76 5.83 8.25 -1.83
CA ALA A 76 7.25 8.24 -1.51
C ALA A 76 8.13 7.44 -2.50
N ILE A 77 7.56 6.69 -3.45
CA ILE A 77 8.36 5.95 -4.45
C ILE A 77 9.14 6.88 -5.37
N VAL A 78 8.70 8.15 -5.54
CA VAL A 78 9.39 9.12 -6.40
C VAL A 78 10.77 9.51 -5.84
N ASP A 79 10.98 9.30 -4.54
CA ASP A 79 12.27 9.56 -3.88
C ASP A 79 13.31 8.46 -4.13
N ASP A 80 12.90 7.30 -4.68
CA ASP A 80 13.78 6.18 -4.98
C ASP A 80 13.49 5.59 -6.38
N PRO A 81 14.31 5.89 -7.39
CA PRO A 81 14.08 5.43 -8.76
C PRO A 81 14.10 3.90 -8.88
N VAL A 82 14.79 3.18 -7.99
CA VAL A 82 14.82 1.70 -8.02
C VAL A 82 13.46 1.16 -7.59
N VAL A 83 12.87 1.72 -6.54
CA VAL A 83 11.53 1.31 -6.09
C VAL A 83 10.47 1.69 -7.13
N TYR A 84 10.58 2.87 -7.73
CA TYR A 84 9.72 3.30 -8.83
C TYR A 84 9.74 2.29 -9.99
N ASP A 85 10.94 1.88 -10.43
CA ASP A 85 11.10 0.90 -11.51
C ASP A 85 10.53 -0.48 -11.15
N ILE A 86 10.63 -0.90 -9.88
CA ILE A 86 10.02 -2.14 -9.40
C ILE A 86 8.48 -2.06 -9.51
N ILE A 87 7.88 -0.96 -9.05
CA ILE A 87 6.43 -0.74 -9.15
C ILE A 87 5.98 -0.79 -10.60
N HIS A 88 6.68 -0.06 -11.47
CA HIS A 88 6.36 0.02 -12.89
C HIS A 88 6.50 -1.34 -13.58
N SER A 89 7.62 -2.03 -13.37
CA SER A 89 7.90 -3.33 -14.01
C SER A 89 6.99 -4.46 -13.56
N ARG A 90 6.45 -4.38 -12.34
CA ARG A 90 5.52 -5.38 -11.77
C ARG A 90 4.04 -5.02 -11.96
N ASP A 91 3.74 -3.91 -12.64
CA ASP A 91 2.38 -3.41 -12.88
C ASP A 91 1.56 -3.25 -11.58
N ILE A 92 2.21 -2.73 -10.53
CA ILE A 92 1.57 -2.51 -9.23
C ILE A 92 0.72 -1.25 -9.29
N HIS A 93 -0.57 -1.38 -9.01
CA HIS A 93 -1.50 -0.25 -9.01
C HIS A 93 -1.29 0.67 -7.79
N LEU A 94 -1.26 1.99 -8.03
CA LEU A 94 -1.20 3.01 -6.99
C LEU A 94 -2.57 3.67 -6.81
N GLU A 95 -3.10 3.64 -5.60
CA GLU A 95 -4.39 4.22 -5.24
C GLU A 95 -4.20 5.67 -4.77
N CYS A 96 -4.06 6.60 -5.72
CA CYS A 96 -3.78 8.00 -5.45
C CYS A 96 -4.99 8.74 -4.85
N CYS A 97 -4.78 9.44 -3.73
CA CYS A 97 -5.79 10.17 -2.97
C CYS A 97 -5.42 11.65 -2.82
N LEU A 98 -5.63 12.44 -3.89
CA LEU A 98 -5.14 13.83 -4.02
C LEU A 98 -5.51 14.77 -2.87
N THR A 99 -6.77 14.77 -2.44
CA THR A 99 -7.19 15.65 -1.32
C THR A 99 -6.63 15.15 0.01
N SER A 100 -6.49 13.83 0.17
CA SER A 100 -5.91 13.24 1.38
C SER A 100 -4.45 13.66 1.51
N SER A 101 -3.66 13.54 0.45
CA SER A 101 -2.22 13.82 0.49
C SER A 101 -1.90 15.27 0.88
N LEU A 102 -2.73 16.22 0.48
CA LEU A 102 -2.60 17.61 0.92
C LEU A 102 -2.94 17.79 2.41
N HIS A 103 -4.01 17.13 2.89
CA HIS A 103 -4.44 17.24 4.29
C HIS A 103 -3.53 16.49 5.27
N THR A 104 -2.95 15.36 4.84
CA THR A 104 -1.98 14.59 5.62
C THR A 104 -0.55 15.09 5.44
N ASN A 105 -0.34 16.08 4.57
CA ASN A 105 0.95 16.62 4.18
C ASN A 105 1.92 15.52 3.68
N ALA A 106 1.36 14.49 3.05
CA ALA A 106 2.09 13.42 2.38
C ALA A 106 2.79 13.93 1.11
N VAL A 107 2.18 14.91 0.45
CA VAL A 107 2.77 15.64 -0.68
C VAL A 107 2.70 17.13 -0.35
N GLY A 108 3.80 17.85 -0.59
CA GLY A 108 3.90 19.27 -0.33
C GLY A 108 2.89 20.10 -1.14
N ASN A 109 2.58 21.30 -0.66
CA ASN A 109 1.69 22.26 -1.35
C ASN A 109 2.37 23.03 -2.48
N ASP A 110 3.58 22.63 -2.92
CA ASP A 110 4.32 23.35 -3.93
C ASP A 110 3.86 22.93 -5.34
N PHE A 111 2.82 23.60 -5.84
CA PHE A 111 2.26 23.37 -7.18
C PHE A 111 3.14 23.92 -8.32
N ASN A 112 4.34 24.45 -8.03
CA ASN A 112 5.18 25.11 -9.03
C ASN A 112 5.84 24.13 -10.02
N ASP A 113 5.91 22.84 -9.70
CA ASP A 113 6.59 21.81 -10.52
C ASP A 113 5.76 21.24 -11.68
N PHE A 114 4.49 21.64 -11.85
CA PHE A 114 3.68 21.20 -13.00
C PHE A 114 4.09 21.85 -14.34
N ASN A 115 4.99 22.84 -14.32
CA ASN A 115 5.46 23.51 -15.54
C ASN A 115 6.63 22.76 -16.22
N ASP A 116 7.19 21.72 -15.59
CA ASP A 116 8.36 20.98 -16.08
C ASP A 116 8.03 19.55 -16.56
N LEU A 117 6.74 19.22 -16.73
CA LEU A 117 6.23 17.99 -17.37
C LEU A 117 5.69 18.29 -18.78
#